data_AF-A0A7R8AGS9-F1
#
_entry.id   AF-A0A7R8AGS9-F1
#
_cell.length_a   1.000
_cell.length_b   1.000
_cell.length_c   1.000
_cell.angle_alpha   90.00
_cell.angle_beta   90.00
_cell.angle_gamma   90.00
#
_symmetry.space_group_name_H-M   'P 1'
#
loop_
_entity.id
_entity.type
_entity.pdbx_description
1 polymer ?
#
loop_
_entity_poly.entity_id
_entity_poly.type
_entity_poly.pdbx_seq_one_letter_code
_entity_poly.pdbx_strand_id
1 'polypeptide(L)'
;MADYTQYDSFLGSHAEVKASNHEDKVGAMWSVILAATFPVAEGYVNGFQYKVDGGSTDITTMRWQRNSDGKLYKRKYLVTETKKAHNPTQPRHWRDGERQLKNYLEECYREEEEGGGSTHVLYGIVAIGRWANFYFYEKQSGELAHMEGEEGPFHVKNNSDTVIARLEHIKGDHQQ
;
A
#
# COMPACT_ATOMS: atom_id res chain seq x y z
N MET A 1 1.77 2.94 -20.63
CA MET A 1 3.07 3.67 -20.63
C MET A 1 3.07 4.50 -19.37
N ALA A 2 3.89 4.15 -18.37
CA ALA A 2 4.06 4.98 -17.19
C ALA A 2 4.57 6.35 -17.63
N ASP A 3 3.93 7.42 -17.17
CA ASP A 3 4.27 8.78 -17.57
C ASP A 3 5.65 9.14 -17.01
N TYR A 4 6.51 9.76 -17.83
CA TYR A 4 7.90 10.12 -17.47
C TYR A 4 7.98 10.91 -16.15
N THR A 5 6.91 11.66 -15.86
CA THR A 5 6.69 12.46 -14.64
C THR A 5 6.61 11.62 -13.35
N GLN A 6 6.03 10.41 -13.41
CA GLN A 6 5.96 9.49 -12.26
C GLN A 6 7.35 8.93 -11.93
N TYR A 7 8.13 8.58 -12.95
CA TYR A 7 9.47 8.01 -12.79
C TYR A 7 10.47 9.02 -12.21
N ASP A 8 10.42 10.28 -12.64
CA ASP A 8 11.30 11.34 -12.13
C ASP A 8 10.96 11.73 -10.68
N SER A 9 9.66 11.77 -10.35
CA SER A 9 9.18 12.01 -8.97
C SER A 9 9.63 10.89 -8.02
N PHE A 10 9.57 9.63 -8.49
CA PHE A 10 10.07 8.46 -7.79
C PHE A 10 11.59 8.53 -7.51
N LEU A 11 12.39 8.91 -8.51
CA LEU A 11 13.85 9.03 -8.37
C LEU A 11 14.26 10.20 -7.47
N GLY A 12 13.53 11.31 -7.52
CA GLY A 12 13.75 12.49 -6.66
C GLY A 12 13.57 12.16 -5.18
N SER A 13 12.46 11.54 -4.80
CA SER A 13 12.19 11.19 -3.39
C SER A 13 13.13 10.12 -2.83
N HIS A 14 13.57 9.18 -3.68
CA HIS A 14 14.62 8.22 -3.29
C HIS A 14 15.95 8.93 -2.91
N ALA A 15 16.26 10.09 -3.50
CA ALA A 15 17.47 10.84 -3.19
C ALA A 15 17.39 11.61 -1.86
N GLU A 16 16.23 12.13 -1.48
CA GLU A 16 15.99 12.90 -0.24
C GLU A 16 16.05 12.06 1.04
N VAL A 17 15.85 10.74 0.92
CA VAL A 17 15.97 9.72 1.99
C VAL A 17 17.38 9.65 2.62
N LYS A 18 18.32 10.55 2.31
CA LYS A 18 19.65 10.60 2.93
C LYS A 18 19.72 11.26 4.32
N ALA A 19 18.70 11.96 4.85
CA ALA A 19 18.81 12.71 6.13
C ALA A 19 18.30 11.99 7.41
N SER A 20 19.24 11.56 8.26
CA SER A 20 19.19 11.24 9.72
C SER A 20 18.11 10.38 10.44
N ASN A 21 16.90 10.06 9.94
CA ASN A 21 15.96 9.16 10.66
C ASN A 21 15.33 8.06 9.76
N HIS A 22 15.42 6.78 10.13
CA HIS A 22 15.30 5.65 9.17
C HIS A 22 13.89 5.09 8.91
N GLU A 23 12.91 5.26 9.79
CA GLU A 23 11.51 4.81 9.58
C GLU A 23 10.71 5.85 8.82
N ASP A 24 10.79 7.10 9.29
CA ASP A 24 10.26 8.29 8.64
C ASP A 24 10.65 8.35 7.16
N LYS A 25 11.83 7.82 6.81
CA LYS A 25 12.33 7.70 5.43
C LYS A 25 11.59 6.70 4.56
N VAL A 26 11.26 5.52 5.09
CA VAL A 26 10.54 4.49 4.32
C VAL A 26 9.11 4.98 4.11
N GLY A 27 8.48 5.51 5.15
CA GLY A 27 7.17 6.17 5.06
C GLY A 27 7.16 7.34 4.08
N ALA A 28 8.16 8.24 4.14
CA ALA A 28 8.28 9.36 3.21
C ALA A 28 8.46 8.91 1.75
N MET A 29 9.35 7.94 1.50
CA MET A 29 9.55 7.38 0.15
C MET A 29 8.24 6.81 -0.39
N TRP A 30 7.58 5.93 0.37
CA TRP A 30 6.33 5.33 -0.05
C TRP A 30 5.21 6.34 -0.19
N SER A 31 5.18 7.40 0.62
CA SER A 31 4.18 8.45 0.45
C SER A 31 4.25 9.15 -0.90
N VAL A 32 5.46 9.39 -1.42
CA VAL A 32 5.61 10.03 -2.72
C VAL A 32 5.28 9.04 -3.84
N ILE A 33 5.74 7.79 -3.73
CA ILE A 33 5.39 6.73 -4.69
C ILE A 33 3.86 6.58 -4.80
N LEU A 34 3.18 6.49 -3.66
CA LEU A 34 1.73 6.35 -3.60
C LEU A 34 1.02 7.61 -4.06
N ALA A 35 1.49 8.82 -3.71
CA ALA A 35 0.89 10.06 -4.19
C ALA A 35 1.03 10.25 -5.71
N ALA A 36 2.13 9.77 -6.31
CA ALA A 36 2.33 9.80 -7.75
C ALA A 36 1.44 8.78 -8.49
N THR A 37 1.18 7.62 -7.89
CA THR A 37 0.34 6.56 -8.48
C THR A 37 -1.15 6.81 -8.26
N PHE A 38 -1.51 7.26 -7.05
CA PHE A 38 -2.87 7.51 -6.58
C PHE A 38 -3.06 9.02 -6.29
N PRO A 39 -3.14 9.87 -7.32
CA PRO A 39 -3.20 11.31 -7.12
C PRO A 39 -4.58 11.78 -6.66
N VAL A 40 -4.58 12.83 -5.83
CA VAL A 40 -5.82 13.46 -5.32
C VAL A 40 -6.73 14.00 -6.44
N ALA A 41 -6.13 14.40 -7.57
CA ALA A 41 -6.85 14.87 -8.75
C ALA A 41 -7.78 13.79 -9.35
N GLU A 42 -7.47 12.50 -9.11
CA GLU A 42 -8.29 11.36 -9.53
C GLU A 42 -9.22 10.85 -8.42
N GLY A 43 -9.30 11.58 -7.29
CA GLY A 43 -10.17 11.26 -6.16
C GLY A 43 -9.54 10.35 -5.09
N TYR A 44 -8.23 10.09 -5.18
CA TYR A 44 -7.51 9.30 -4.18
C TYR A 44 -7.09 10.12 -2.95
N VAL A 45 -6.93 9.43 -1.82
CA VAL A 45 -6.43 9.99 -0.57
C VAL A 45 -5.47 8.99 0.06
N ASN A 46 -4.25 9.41 0.33
CA ASN A 46 -3.26 8.64 1.09
C ASN A 46 -3.29 9.13 2.55
N GLY A 47 -3.93 8.36 3.44
CA GLY A 47 -4.03 8.67 4.86
C GLY A 47 -2.88 8.06 5.64
N PHE A 48 -2.10 8.89 6.33
CA PHE A 48 -1.03 8.43 7.23
C PHE A 48 -1.55 8.14 8.62
N GLN A 49 -0.94 7.17 9.31
CA GLN A 49 -1.30 6.81 10.69
C GLN A 49 -2.81 6.61 10.82
N TYR A 50 -3.41 5.96 9.83
CA TYR A 50 -4.85 5.81 9.79
C TYR A 50 -5.25 4.88 10.93
N LYS A 51 -6.00 5.44 11.89
CA LYS A 51 -6.47 4.69 13.06
C LYS A 51 -7.44 3.62 12.59
N VAL A 52 -7.09 2.39 12.92
CA VAL A 52 -7.94 1.20 12.80
C VAL A 52 -8.08 0.59 14.19
N ASP A 53 -9.14 -0.18 14.41
CA ASP A 53 -9.51 -0.70 15.73
C ASP A 53 -8.52 -1.78 16.21
N GLY A 54 -7.35 -1.36 16.71
CA GLY A 54 -6.23 -2.24 17.03
C GLY A 54 -4.85 -1.59 16.83
N GLY A 55 -4.78 -0.43 16.16
CA GLY A 55 -3.54 0.33 15.97
C GLY A 55 -3.67 1.47 14.97
N SER A 56 -2.54 1.84 14.36
CA SER A 56 -2.49 2.79 13.26
C SER A 56 -1.73 2.17 12.09
N THR A 57 -2.33 2.12 10.91
CA THR A 57 -1.60 1.74 9.69
C THR A 57 -0.60 2.85 9.35
N ASP A 58 0.53 2.50 8.73
CA ASP A 58 1.48 3.53 8.32
C ASP A 58 0.90 4.41 7.21
N ILE A 59 0.38 3.79 6.13
CA ILE A 59 -0.29 4.49 5.03
C ILE A 59 -1.47 3.67 4.52
N THR A 60 -2.66 4.29 4.45
CA THR A 60 -3.84 3.71 3.81
C THR A 60 -4.23 4.54 2.58
N THR A 61 -4.25 3.90 1.42
CA THR A 61 -4.74 4.48 0.18
C THR A 61 -6.24 4.24 0.06
N MET A 62 -6.98 5.33 -0.12
CA MET A 62 -8.43 5.37 -0.24
C MET A 62 -8.84 6.10 -1.52
N ARG A 63 -10.09 5.91 -1.94
CA ARG A 63 -10.73 6.71 -2.99
C ARG A 63 -12.11 7.13 -2.53
N TRP A 64 -12.48 8.37 -2.82
CA TRP A 64 -13.85 8.82 -2.63
C TRP A 64 -14.79 8.14 -3.62
N GLN A 65 -15.88 7.60 -3.11
CA GLN A 65 -16.96 7.01 -3.89
C GLN A 65 -18.31 7.49 -3.38
N ARG A 66 -19.36 7.31 -4.19
CA ARG A 66 -20.75 7.52 -3.78
C ARG A 66 -21.45 6.17 -3.69
N ASN A 67 -22.18 5.95 -2.61
CA ASN A 67 -23.03 4.76 -2.48
C ASN A 67 -24.31 4.91 -3.33
N SER A 68 -25.19 3.90 -3.29
CA SER A 68 -26.48 3.91 -4.00
C SER A 68 -27.37 5.11 -3.64
N ASP A 69 -27.24 5.64 -2.42
CA ASP A 69 -28.00 6.79 -1.93
C ASP A 69 -27.33 8.14 -2.27
N GLY A 70 -26.23 8.11 -3.04
CA GLY A 70 -25.47 9.30 -3.42
C GLY A 70 -24.59 9.88 -2.31
N LYS A 71 -24.48 9.23 -1.13
CA LYS A 71 -23.63 9.69 -0.02
C LYS A 71 -22.16 9.41 -0.33
N LEU A 72 -21.31 10.42 -0.13
CA LEU A 72 -19.86 10.29 -0.26
C LEU A 72 -19.28 9.48 0.89
N TYR A 73 -18.41 8.52 0.56
CA TYR A 73 -17.63 7.76 1.52
C TYR A 73 -16.22 7.48 0.97
N LYS A 74 -15.28 7.16 1.87
CA LYS A 74 -13.92 6.74 1.50
C LYS A 74 -13.86 5.23 1.52
N ARG A 75 -13.63 4.64 0.36
CA ARG A 75 -13.36 3.20 0.24
C ARG A 75 -11.86 2.96 0.36
N LYS A 76 -11.44 1.93 1.09
CA LYS A 76 -10.03 1.57 1.27
C LYS A 76 -9.67 0.54 0.20
N TYR A 77 -8.44 0.58 -0.29
CA TYR A 77 -8.01 -0.34 -1.35
C TYR A 77 -6.63 -0.94 -1.12
N LEU A 78 -5.74 -0.15 -0.50
CA LEU A 78 -4.37 -0.53 -0.30
C LEU A 78 -3.90 -0.06 1.08
N VAL A 79 -3.36 -0.99 1.86
CA VAL A 79 -2.65 -0.69 3.11
C VAL A 79 -1.15 -0.92 2.88
N THR A 80 -0.32 0.07 3.21
CA THR A 80 1.14 -0.05 3.16
C THR A 80 1.69 -0.01 4.57
N GLU A 81 2.33 -1.10 4.96
CA GLU A 81 3.03 -1.25 6.23
C GLU A 81 4.53 -1.05 6.01
N THR A 82 5.14 -0.13 6.76
CA THR A 82 6.55 0.21 6.64
C THR A 82 7.35 -0.25 7.85
N LYS A 83 8.58 -0.71 7.62
CA LYS A 83 9.51 -1.10 8.68
C LYS A 83 10.90 -0.57 8.41
N LYS A 84 11.60 -0.21 9.51
CA LYS A 84 13.00 0.21 9.48
C LYS A 84 13.89 -0.82 8.79
N ALA A 85 14.92 -0.31 8.11
CA ALA A 85 15.85 -1.06 7.27
C ALA A 85 16.84 -2.00 7.99
N HIS A 86 16.59 -2.42 9.25
CA HIS A 86 17.65 -3.03 10.06
C HIS A 86 18.16 -4.39 9.54
N ASN A 87 17.39 -5.11 8.73
CA ASN A 87 17.91 -6.06 7.73
C ASN A 87 16.74 -6.65 6.93
N PRO A 88 16.54 -6.31 5.65
CA PRO A 88 15.52 -6.93 4.80
C PRO A 88 15.80 -8.42 4.54
N THR A 89 16.96 -8.93 4.96
CA THR A 89 17.37 -10.33 4.82
C THR A 89 16.83 -11.24 5.92
N GLN A 90 16.29 -10.70 7.02
CA GLN A 90 15.80 -11.53 8.12
C GLN A 90 14.32 -11.90 7.91
N PRO A 91 13.98 -13.20 7.73
CA PRO A 91 12.60 -13.62 7.46
C PRO A 91 11.60 -13.29 8.59
N ARG A 92 12.08 -12.99 9.81
CA ARG A 92 11.22 -12.60 10.92
C ARG A 92 10.56 -11.23 10.69
N HIS A 93 11.27 -10.28 10.08
CA HIS A 93 10.74 -8.92 9.89
C HIS A 93 9.63 -8.89 8.85
N TRP A 94 9.77 -9.70 7.79
CA TRP A 94 8.70 -9.91 6.81
C TRP A 94 7.47 -10.54 7.44
N ARG A 95 7.63 -11.63 8.20
CA ARG A 95 6.52 -12.28 8.92
C ARG A 95 5.81 -11.35 9.90
N ASP A 96 6.55 -10.52 10.61
CA ASP A 96 5.96 -9.53 11.53
C ASP A 96 5.18 -8.45 10.78
N GLY A 97 5.71 -7.95 9.66
CA GLY A 97 5.02 -7.00 8.79
C GLY A 97 3.78 -7.59 8.12
N GLU A 98 3.86 -8.80 7.60
CA GLU A 98 2.74 -9.55 7.03
C GLU A 98 1.62 -9.78 8.05
N ARG A 99 1.98 -10.17 9.28
CA ARG A 99 1.01 -10.35 10.37
C ARG A 99 0.29 -9.04 10.69
N GLN A 100 1.02 -7.92 10.79
CA GLN A 100 0.42 -6.61 11.04
C GLN A 100 -0.48 -6.17 9.88
N LEU A 101 0.02 -6.28 8.66
CA LEU A 101 -0.73 -5.98 7.45
C LEU A 101 -2.03 -6.80 7.38
N LYS A 102 -1.98 -8.11 7.65
CA LYS A 102 -3.15 -8.98 7.67
C LYS A 102 -4.21 -8.48 8.65
N ASN A 103 -3.83 -8.15 9.88
CA ASN A 103 -4.76 -7.62 10.89
C ASN A 103 -5.42 -6.31 10.41
N TYR A 104 -4.65 -5.42 9.80
CA TYR A 104 -5.18 -4.17 9.27
C TYR A 104 -6.16 -4.38 8.11
N LEU A 105 -5.87 -5.33 7.22
CA LEU A 105 -6.77 -5.66 6.12
C LEU A 105 -8.07 -6.30 6.65
N GLU A 106 -8.00 -7.18 7.64
CA GLU A 106 -9.16 -7.74 8.36
C GLU A 106 -10.05 -6.64 8.96
N GLU A 107 -9.45 -5.68 9.66
CA GLU A 107 -10.18 -4.54 10.23
C GLU A 107 -10.79 -3.65 9.14
N CYS A 108 -10.05 -3.39 8.06
CA CYS A 108 -10.56 -2.63 6.92
C CYS A 108 -11.78 -3.29 6.29
N TYR A 109 -11.79 -4.62 6.16
CA TYR A 109 -12.94 -5.36 5.66
C TYR A 109 -14.15 -5.23 6.57
N ARG A 110 -13.97 -5.42 7.88
CA ARG A 110 -15.07 -5.30 8.85
C ARG A 110 -15.72 -3.92 8.78
N GLU A 111 -14.92 -2.86 8.73
CA GLU A 111 -15.41 -1.49 8.58
C GLU A 111 -16.16 -1.26 7.25
N GLU A 112 -15.70 -1.88 6.16
CA GLU A 112 -16.40 -1.80 4.88
C GLU A 112 -17.73 -2.55 4.89
N GLU A 113 -17.82 -3.73 5.51
CA GLU A 113 -19.08 -4.47 5.65
C GLU A 113 -20.11 -3.69 6.47
N GLU A 114 -19.71 -3.13 7.61
CA GLU A 114 -20.57 -2.29 8.45
C GLU A 114 -21.06 -1.05 7.68
N GLY A 115 -20.24 -0.54 6.75
CA GLY A 115 -20.57 0.55 5.85
C GLY A 115 -21.39 0.19 4.61
N GLY A 116 -21.74 -1.09 4.41
CA GLY A 116 -22.47 -1.59 3.24
C GLY A 116 -21.62 -1.73 1.97
N GLY A 117 -20.29 -1.77 2.10
CA GLY A 117 -19.35 -2.02 1.00
C GLY A 117 -19.25 -3.50 0.62
N SER A 118 -18.95 -3.77 -0.64
CA SER A 118 -18.88 -5.12 -1.22
C SER A 118 -17.49 -5.50 -1.72
N THR A 119 -16.42 -4.88 -1.21
CA THR A 119 -15.06 -5.21 -1.66
C THR A 119 -14.78 -6.70 -1.43
N HIS A 120 -14.15 -7.33 -2.42
CA HIS A 120 -13.76 -8.75 -2.35
C HIS A 120 -12.26 -8.94 -2.25
N VAL A 121 -11.48 -7.92 -2.64
CA VAL A 121 -10.02 -7.92 -2.58
C VAL A 121 -9.53 -6.58 -2.02
N LEU A 122 -8.69 -6.63 -0.98
CA LEU A 122 -7.88 -5.49 -0.55
C LEU A 122 -6.42 -5.82 -0.81
N TYR A 123 -5.65 -4.81 -1.16
CA TYR A 123 -4.22 -4.97 -1.43
C TYR A 123 -3.39 -4.53 -0.24
N GLY A 124 -2.21 -5.12 -0.14
CA GLY A 124 -1.27 -4.84 0.92
C GLY A 124 0.14 -4.70 0.39
N ILE A 125 0.93 -3.83 1.01
CA ILE A 125 2.37 -3.73 0.78
C ILE A 125 3.07 -3.86 2.12
N VAL A 126 4.07 -4.73 2.21
CA VAL A 126 5.05 -4.69 3.29
C VAL A 126 6.33 -4.11 2.74
N ALA A 127 6.75 -2.96 3.26
CA ALA A 127 7.93 -2.23 2.83
C ALA A 127 8.99 -2.22 3.94
N ILE A 128 10.12 -2.89 3.71
CA ILE A 128 11.24 -2.95 4.66
C ILE A 128 12.46 -2.26 4.04
N GLY A 129 12.75 -1.04 4.50
CA GLY A 129 13.84 -0.23 3.95
C GLY A 129 13.60 0.10 2.46
N ARG A 130 14.37 -0.51 1.56
CA ARG A 130 14.28 -0.32 0.10
C ARG A 130 13.63 -1.49 -0.62
N TRP A 131 13.02 -2.40 0.12
CA TRP A 131 12.44 -3.63 -0.40
C TRP A 131 10.96 -3.67 -0.13
N ALA A 132 10.18 -4.25 -1.04
CA ALA A 132 8.75 -4.44 -0.82
C ALA A 132 8.22 -5.74 -1.43
N ASN A 133 7.25 -6.32 -0.74
CA ASN A 133 6.38 -7.38 -1.24
C ASN A 133 4.97 -6.82 -1.42
N PHE A 134 4.24 -7.32 -2.41
CA PHE A 134 2.84 -6.96 -2.64
C PHE A 134 1.95 -8.16 -2.41
N TYR A 135 0.83 -7.90 -1.77
CA TYR A 135 -0.11 -8.92 -1.34
C TYR A 135 -1.51 -8.55 -1.80
N PHE A 136 -2.32 -9.56 -2.00
CA PHE A 136 -3.76 -9.43 -1.97
C PHE A 136 -4.29 -10.17 -0.75
N TYR A 137 -5.35 -9.63 -0.16
CA TYR A 137 -6.12 -10.27 0.88
C TYR A 137 -7.50 -10.61 0.33
N GLU A 138 -7.76 -11.91 0.24
CA GLU A 138 -9.05 -12.44 -0.16
C GLU A 138 -9.90 -12.73 1.07
N LYS A 139 -11.06 -12.09 1.14
CA LYS A 139 -11.94 -12.16 2.31
C LYS A 139 -12.45 -13.56 2.62
N GLN A 140 -12.77 -14.35 1.59
CA GLN A 140 -13.41 -15.66 1.78
C GLN A 140 -12.47 -16.66 2.45
N SER A 141 -11.21 -16.67 2.03
CA SER A 141 -10.16 -17.51 2.61
C SER A 141 -9.54 -16.88 3.85
N GLY A 142 -9.60 -15.54 3.99
CA GLY A 142 -8.89 -14.80 5.01
C GLY A 142 -7.37 -14.89 4.84
N GLU A 143 -6.92 -15.23 3.64
CA GLU A 143 -5.52 -15.45 3.32
C GLU A 143 -4.90 -14.15 2.80
N LEU A 144 -3.71 -13.85 3.34
CA LEU A 144 -2.80 -12.87 2.78
C LEU A 144 -1.86 -13.62 1.84
N ALA A 145 -2.02 -13.44 0.54
CA ALA A 145 -1.23 -14.12 -0.47
C ALA A 145 -0.38 -13.12 -1.25
N HIS A 146 0.81 -13.57 -1.66
CA HIS A 146 1.63 -12.80 -2.57
C HIS A 146 0.92 -12.61 -3.90
N MET A 147 1.12 -11.45 -4.54
CA MET A 147 0.67 -11.25 -5.91
C MET A 147 1.36 -12.25 -6.87
N GLU A 148 0.67 -12.64 -7.93
CA GLU A 148 1.17 -13.66 -8.87
C GLU A 148 2.52 -13.28 -9.46
N GLY A 149 3.47 -14.22 -9.47
CA GLY A 149 4.82 -14.03 -10.00
C GLY A 149 5.79 -13.32 -9.04
N GLU A 150 5.45 -13.19 -7.75
CA GLU A 150 6.41 -12.79 -6.72
C GLU A 150 7.21 -13.98 -6.20
N GLU A 151 8.51 -14.01 -6.52
CA GLU A 151 9.46 -14.99 -5.95
C GLU A 151 10.17 -14.46 -4.68
N GLY A 152 9.99 -13.18 -4.38
CA GLY A 152 10.59 -12.50 -3.24
C GLY A 152 10.46 -10.98 -3.34
N PRO A 153 11.07 -10.25 -2.38
CA PRO A 153 10.91 -8.82 -2.30
C PRO A 153 11.61 -8.07 -3.42
N PHE A 154 10.92 -7.06 -3.94
CA PHE A 154 11.43 -6.17 -4.97
C PHE A 154 12.24 -5.04 -4.35
N HIS A 155 13.46 -4.83 -4.84
CA HIS A 155 14.20 -3.63 -4.49
C HIS A 155 13.57 -2.46 -5.24
N VAL A 156 12.97 -1.51 -4.52
CA VAL A 156 12.20 -0.37 -5.05
C VAL A 156 12.87 0.27 -6.26
N LYS A 157 14.15 0.66 -6.16
CA LYS A 157 14.90 1.22 -7.31
C LYS A 157 15.18 0.24 -8.45
N ASN A 158 15.79 -0.91 -8.14
CA ASN A 158 16.29 -1.85 -9.15
C ASN A 158 15.16 -2.60 -9.88
N ASN A 159 14.00 -2.67 -9.25
CA ASN A 159 12.79 -3.30 -9.77
C ASN A 159 11.67 -2.26 -9.95
N SER A 160 12.02 -1.02 -10.28
CA SER A 160 11.07 0.10 -10.37
C SER A 160 9.94 -0.15 -11.37
N ASP A 161 10.23 -0.72 -12.54
CA ASP A 161 9.21 -1.08 -13.52
C ASP A 161 8.20 -2.09 -12.96
N THR A 162 8.68 -3.09 -12.21
CA THR A 162 7.82 -4.07 -11.55
C THR A 162 6.97 -3.43 -10.45
N VAL A 163 7.57 -2.59 -9.61
CA VAL A 163 6.87 -1.87 -8.55
C VAL A 163 5.77 -0.98 -9.13
N ILE A 164 6.07 -0.22 -10.19
CA ILE A 164 5.09 0.63 -10.89
C ILE A 164 3.98 -0.25 -11.50
N ALA A 165 4.34 -1.33 -12.19
CA ALA A 165 3.35 -2.23 -12.79
C ALA A 165 2.40 -2.85 -11.75
N ARG A 166 2.90 -3.20 -10.55
CA ARG A 166 2.07 -3.68 -9.44
C ARG A 166 1.12 -2.62 -8.92
N LEU A 167 1.61 -1.39 -8.70
CA LEU A 167 0.77 -0.29 -8.24
C LEU A 167 -0.30 0.09 -9.26
N GLU A 168 0.03 0.09 -10.55
CA GLU A 168 -0.94 0.33 -11.63
C GLU A 168 -1.95 -0.82 -11.77
N HIS A 169 -1.54 -2.07 -11.54
CA HIS A 169 -2.48 -3.20 -11.47
C HIS A 169 -3.48 -3.02 -10.32
N ILE A 170 -2.98 -2.72 -9.12
CA ILE A 170 -3.80 -2.41 -7.94
C ILE A 170 -4.75 -1.24 -8.25
N LYS A 171 -4.24 -0.22 -8.97
CA LYS A 171 -5.02 0.94 -9.39
C LYS A 171 -6.14 0.57 -10.38
N GLY A 172 -5.87 -0.30 -11.34
CA GLY A 172 -6.84 -0.72 -12.35
C GLY A 172 -7.91 -1.68 -11.83
N ASP A 173 -7.54 -2.61 -10.95
CA ASP A 173 -8.46 -3.63 -10.45
C ASP A 173 -9.63 -3.02 -9.66
N HIS A 174 -9.33 -2.07 -8.78
CA HIS A 174 -10.36 -1.49 -7.92
C HIS A 174 -11.30 -0.47 -8.60
N GLN A 175 -11.02 -0.10 -9.85
CA GLN A 175 -11.89 0.78 -10.64
C GLN A 175 -13.04 0.03 -11.33
N GLN A 176 -13.01 -1.30 -11.33
CA GLN A 176 -14.08 -2.18 -11.82
C GLN A 176 -15.19 -2.31 -10.77
#